data_AF-R7W1M2-F1
#
_entry.id   AF-R7W1M2-F1
#
_cell.length_a   1.000
_cell.length_b   1.000
_cell.length_c   1.000
_cell.angle_alpha   90.00
_cell.angle_beta   90.00
_cell.angle_gamma   90.00
#
_symmetry.space_group_name_H-M   'P 1'
#
loop_
_entity.id
_entity.type
_entity.pdbx_description
1 polymer ?
#
loop_
_entity_poly.entity_id
_entity_poly.type
_entity_poly.pdbx_seq_one_letter_code
_entity_poly.pdbx_strand_id
1 'polypeptide(L)'
;MDRLKRLCKVLGSNYQERLDKLGIAAGHKEMDEKTSKALEQTIRVLEEAKEARFSKLQALGLKLRDLWKFHNTAPENILEFAETFACIDAESANELTKEKSLSMELISKATEEINTLEASMVAKQKKMYLGKKQKLLKLLEETHMVPADMKFDPKKKVESDFPKAISDLKIMIKQVKVQILERKDIVMRIELLQHAVNNSLSVKTSERLLRSLKNMVVLEGTFLFDGKDVKVVINEIEYEMKPASTKPALPVKKRMSARLTELRDKEQSSPDLPPPPYPSRVRDGNRERRKGVWGKESKR
;
A
#
# COMPACT_ATOMS: atom_id res chain seq x y z
N MET A 1 -54.52 -18.27 0.21
CA MET A 1 -53.48 -19.29 -0.02
C MET A 1 -52.50 -18.92 -1.13
N ASP A 2 -52.94 -18.64 -2.36
CA ASP A 2 -52.01 -18.31 -3.47
C ASP A 2 -51.13 -17.08 -3.23
N ARG A 3 -51.68 -16.04 -2.60
CA ARG A 3 -50.94 -14.82 -2.20
C ARG A 3 -49.78 -15.17 -1.26
N LEU A 4 -50.05 -16.01 -0.26
CA LEU A 4 -49.02 -16.51 0.66
C LEU A 4 -47.95 -17.32 -0.09
N LYS A 5 -48.35 -18.22 -1.00
CA LYS A 5 -47.42 -19.03 -1.80
C LYS A 5 -46.48 -18.16 -2.65
N ARG A 6 -47.01 -17.13 -3.33
CA ARG A 6 -46.21 -16.18 -4.11
C ARG A 6 -45.23 -15.40 -3.23
N LEU A 7 -45.68 -14.89 -2.09
CA LEU A 7 -44.81 -14.19 -1.13
C LEU A 7 -43.69 -15.10 -0.62
N CYS A 8 -44.01 -16.34 -0.28
CA CYS A 8 -43.04 -17.33 0.19
C CYS A 8 -41.95 -17.60 -0.86
N LYS A 9 -42.36 -17.79 -2.12
CA LYS A 9 -41.46 -18.00 -3.25
C LYS A 9 -40.46 -16.85 -3.42
N VAL A 10 -40.94 -15.61 -3.48
CA VAL A 10 -40.10 -14.41 -3.70
C VAL A 10 -39.17 -14.15 -2.51
N LEU A 11 -39.69 -14.27 -1.29
CA LEU A 11 -38.93 -14.02 -0.06
C LEU A 11 -38.00 -15.17 0.33
N GLY A 12 -38.05 -16.30 -0.38
CA GLY A 12 -37.29 -17.50 -0.06
C GLY A 12 -37.68 -18.12 1.28
N SER A 13 -38.94 -18.02 1.70
CA SER A 13 -39.42 -18.60 2.95
C SER A 13 -40.27 -19.85 2.71
N ASN A 14 -40.22 -20.80 3.65
CA ASN A 14 -40.89 -22.08 3.49
C ASN A 14 -42.42 -21.94 3.60
N TYR A 15 -43.11 -22.21 2.50
CA TYR A 15 -44.58 -22.13 2.44
C TYR A 15 -45.24 -23.13 3.39
N GLN A 16 -44.73 -24.37 3.44
CA GLN A 16 -45.31 -25.44 4.25
C GLN A 16 -45.16 -25.13 5.75
N GLU A 17 -43.96 -24.70 6.16
CA GLU A 17 -43.71 -24.30 7.55
C GLU A 17 -44.67 -23.18 8.01
N ARG A 18 -45.02 -22.26 7.11
CA ARG A 18 -45.98 -21.20 7.42
C ARG A 18 -47.42 -21.70 7.50
N LEU A 19 -47.80 -22.68 6.68
CA LEU A 19 -49.11 -23.33 6.80
C LEU A 19 -49.23 -24.11 8.10
N ASP A 20 -48.19 -24.85 8.47
CA ASP A 20 -48.15 -25.63 9.70
C ASP A 20 -48.26 -24.71 10.93
N LYS A 21 -47.57 -23.56 10.93
CA LYS A 21 -47.69 -22.52 11.98
C LYS A 21 -49.09 -21.91 12.08
N LEU A 22 -49.83 -21.89 10.97
CA LEU A 22 -51.21 -21.42 10.93
C LEU A 22 -52.23 -22.52 11.28
N GLY A 23 -51.77 -23.76 11.52
CA GLY A 23 -52.65 -24.91 11.77
C GLY A 23 -53.42 -25.37 10.53
N ILE A 24 -52.99 -24.98 9.33
CA ILE A 24 -53.65 -25.32 8.07
C ILE A 24 -53.03 -26.63 7.54
N ALA A 25 -53.61 -27.77 7.91
CA ALA A 25 -53.17 -29.07 7.41
C ALA A 25 -53.44 -29.23 5.91
N ALA A 26 -52.61 -30.02 5.23
CA ALA A 26 -52.78 -30.35 3.82
C ALA A 26 -54.06 -31.18 3.60
N GLY A 27 -55.16 -30.48 3.32
CA GLY A 27 -56.43 -31.06 2.92
C GLY A 27 -57.43 -31.28 4.05
N HIS A 28 -58.07 -30.21 4.58
CA HIS A 28 -59.49 -30.20 4.96
C HIS A 28 -59.97 -28.79 5.34
N LYS A 29 -61.08 -28.34 4.72
CA LYS A 29 -62.46 -28.14 5.25
C LYS A 29 -62.58 -26.96 6.24
N GLU A 30 -63.23 -25.91 5.73
CA GLU A 30 -63.70 -24.69 6.40
C GLU A 30 -62.67 -23.97 7.30
N MET A 31 -62.11 -22.88 6.76
CA MET A 31 -61.32 -21.94 7.55
C MET A 31 -62.23 -21.24 8.58
N ASP A 32 -61.91 -21.39 9.86
CA ASP A 32 -62.55 -20.59 10.90
C ASP A 32 -62.08 -19.13 10.84
N GLU A 33 -62.85 -18.22 11.45
CA GLU A 33 -62.58 -16.79 11.42
C GLU A 33 -61.20 -16.44 12.02
N LYS A 34 -60.78 -17.21 13.04
CA LYS A 34 -59.50 -17.03 13.72
C LYS A 34 -58.31 -17.35 12.79
N THR A 35 -58.37 -18.47 12.08
CA THR A 35 -57.34 -18.89 11.11
C THR A 35 -57.32 -17.96 9.91
N SER A 36 -58.48 -17.47 9.47
CA SER A 36 -58.58 -16.44 8.41
C SER A 36 -57.85 -15.15 8.81
N LYS A 37 -58.13 -14.60 10.01
CA LYS A 37 -57.43 -13.41 10.53
C LYS A 37 -55.93 -13.63 10.67
N ALA A 38 -55.50 -14.79 11.18
CA ALA A 38 -54.09 -15.12 11.32
C ALA A 38 -53.37 -15.23 9.96
N LEU A 39 -54.04 -15.78 8.95
CA LEU A 39 -53.52 -15.86 7.58
C LEU A 39 -53.37 -14.46 6.97
N GLU A 40 -54.37 -13.59 7.09
CA GLU A 40 -54.28 -12.20 6.61
C GLU A 40 -53.15 -11.43 7.28
N GLN A 41 -53.02 -11.55 8.61
CA GLN A 41 -51.94 -10.92 9.35
C GLN A 41 -50.56 -11.42 8.88
N THR A 42 -50.42 -12.73 8.65
CA THR A 42 -49.17 -13.32 8.14
C THR A 42 -48.84 -12.80 6.74
N ILE A 43 -49.84 -12.71 5.86
CA ILE A 43 -49.67 -12.15 4.51
C ILE A 43 -49.21 -10.69 4.59
N ARG A 44 -49.85 -9.87 5.44
CA ARG A 44 -49.48 -8.46 5.63
C ARG A 44 -48.03 -8.31 6.10
N VAL A 45 -47.61 -9.07 7.11
CA VAL A 45 -46.22 -9.05 7.59
C VAL A 45 -45.23 -9.43 6.48
N LEU A 46 -45.60 -10.38 5.61
CA LEU A 46 -44.75 -10.77 4.49
C LEU A 46 -44.66 -9.71 3.40
N GLU A 47 -45.73 -8.96 3.16
CA GLU A 47 -45.70 -7.83 2.23
C GLU A 47 -44.85 -6.69 2.77
N GLU A 48 -44.98 -6.35 4.05
CA GLU A 48 -44.11 -5.36 4.70
C GLU A 48 -42.63 -5.79 4.62
N ALA A 49 -42.35 -7.07 4.87
CA ALA A 49 -41.00 -7.63 4.72
C ALA A 49 -40.52 -7.61 3.26
N LYS A 50 -41.40 -7.84 2.29
CA LYS A 50 -41.09 -7.80 0.86
C LYS A 50 -40.64 -6.39 0.45
N GLU A 51 -41.41 -5.37 0.79
CA GLU A 51 -41.08 -3.98 0.50
C GLU A 51 -39.77 -3.56 1.19
N ALA A 52 -39.63 -3.87 2.49
CA ALA A 52 -38.42 -3.53 3.24
C ALA A 52 -37.15 -4.18 2.64
N ARG A 53 -37.23 -5.43 2.19
CA ARG A 53 -36.12 -6.13 1.56
C ARG A 53 -35.82 -5.60 0.17
N PHE A 54 -36.84 -5.23 -0.60
CA PHE A 54 -36.68 -4.61 -1.91
C PHE A 54 -35.90 -3.30 -1.82
N SER A 55 -36.34 -2.37 -0.97
CA SER A 55 -35.64 -1.09 -0.76
C SER A 55 -34.20 -1.30 -0.27
N LYS A 56 -33.98 -2.28 0.61
CA LYS A 56 -32.64 -2.63 1.09
C LYS A 56 -31.75 -3.17 -0.04
N LEU A 57 -32.26 -4.08 -0.87
CA LEU A 57 -31.52 -4.64 -1.99
C LEU A 57 -31.23 -3.60 -3.09
N GLN A 58 -32.15 -2.66 -3.35
CA GLN A 58 -31.88 -1.51 -4.21
C GLN A 58 -30.69 -0.69 -3.68
N ALA A 59 -30.72 -0.32 -2.40
CA ALA A 59 -29.63 0.46 -1.80
C ALA A 59 -28.28 -0.28 -1.84
N LEU A 60 -28.28 -1.58 -1.51
CA LEU A 60 -27.09 -2.43 -1.60
C LEU A 60 -26.60 -2.56 -3.05
N GLY A 61 -27.51 -2.75 -4.00
CA GLY A 61 -27.20 -2.88 -5.42
C GLY A 61 -26.56 -1.62 -5.99
N LEU A 62 -27.07 -0.44 -5.66
CA LEU A 62 -26.47 0.84 -6.06
C LEU A 62 -25.05 0.97 -5.51
N LYS A 63 -24.84 0.62 -4.23
CA LYS A 63 -23.52 0.66 -3.60
C LYS A 63 -22.54 -0.34 -4.26
N LEU A 64 -22.98 -1.57 -4.52
CA LEU A 64 -22.19 -2.58 -5.23
C LEU A 64 -21.79 -2.12 -6.63
N ARG A 65 -22.73 -1.57 -7.41
CA ARG A 65 -22.46 -1.01 -8.74
C ARG A 65 -21.36 0.03 -8.70
N ASP A 66 -21.42 0.95 -7.74
CA ASP A 66 -20.46 2.04 -7.62
C ASP A 66 -19.07 1.52 -7.18
N LEU A 67 -19.03 0.55 -6.26
CA LEU A 67 -17.80 -0.14 -5.86
C LEU A 67 -17.19 -0.93 -7.03
N TRP A 68 -17.96 -1.73 -7.78
CA TRP A 68 -17.43 -2.50 -8.90
C TRP A 68 -16.91 -1.62 -10.03
N LYS A 69 -17.56 -0.47 -10.31
CA LYS A 69 -17.03 0.55 -11.23
C LYS A 69 -15.68 1.08 -10.77
N PHE A 70 -15.53 1.35 -9.47
CA PHE A 70 -14.24 1.78 -8.91
C PHE A 70 -13.17 0.69 -8.99
N HIS A 71 -13.55 -0.57 -8.82
CA HIS A 71 -12.66 -1.73 -8.85
C HIS A 71 -12.36 -2.26 -10.26
N ASN A 72 -13.05 -1.78 -11.31
CA ASN A 72 -13.03 -2.37 -12.66
C ASN A 72 -13.29 -3.89 -12.62
N THR A 73 -14.33 -4.29 -11.89
CA THR A 73 -14.64 -5.72 -11.70
C THR A 73 -15.14 -6.33 -13.01
N ALA A 74 -14.67 -7.54 -13.32
CA ALA A 74 -15.03 -8.22 -14.55
C ALA A 74 -16.51 -8.66 -14.55
N PRO A 75 -17.21 -8.62 -15.70
CA PRO A 75 -18.64 -8.94 -15.79
C PRO A 75 -19.02 -10.33 -15.25
N GLU A 76 -18.13 -11.30 -15.36
CA GLU A 76 -18.35 -12.69 -14.92
C GLU A 76 -18.59 -12.74 -13.40
N ASN A 77 -17.86 -11.93 -12.63
CA ASN A 77 -18.03 -11.84 -11.17
C ASN A 77 -19.29 -11.05 -10.78
N ILE A 78 -19.72 -10.13 -11.65
CA ILE A 78 -20.94 -9.33 -11.43
C ILE A 78 -22.20 -10.17 -11.70
N LEU A 79 -22.14 -11.11 -12.63
CA LEU A 79 -23.27 -11.97 -13.03
C LEU A 79 -23.88 -12.72 -11.85
N GLU A 80 -23.07 -13.10 -10.88
CA GLU A 80 -23.51 -13.74 -9.63
C GLU A 80 -24.46 -12.90 -8.76
N PHE A 81 -24.58 -11.60 -9.06
CA PHE A 81 -25.44 -10.63 -8.39
C PHE A 81 -26.52 -10.05 -9.31
N ALA A 82 -26.81 -10.73 -10.43
CA ALA A 82 -27.83 -10.28 -11.39
C ALA A 82 -29.19 -9.99 -10.74
N GLU A 83 -29.61 -10.77 -9.75
CA GLU A 83 -30.86 -10.53 -9.00
C GLU A 83 -30.81 -9.26 -8.15
N THR A 84 -29.64 -8.90 -7.61
CA THR A 84 -29.48 -7.62 -6.90
C THR A 84 -29.58 -6.45 -7.87
N PHE A 85 -29.08 -6.61 -9.11
CA PHE A 85 -29.25 -5.61 -10.18
C PHE A 85 -30.69 -5.51 -10.68
N ALA A 86 -31.39 -6.63 -10.84
CA ALA A 86 -32.81 -6.61 -11.18
C ALA A 86 -33.64 -5.81 -10.16
N CYS A 87 -33.24 -5.77 -8.89
CA CYS A 87 -33.86 -4.91 -7.90
C CYS A 87 -33.62 -3.41 -8.16
N ILE A 88 -32.45 -3.02 -8.69
CA ILE A 88 -32.15 -1.63 -9.06
C ILE A 88 -33.06 -1.15 -10.17
N ASP A 89 -33.29 -2.00 -11.18
CA ASP A 89 -34.02 -1.64 -12.39
C ASP A 89 -35.55 -1.76 -12.23
N ALA A 90 -36.02 -2.55 -11.27
CA ALA A 90 -37.45 -2.69 -10.99
C ALA A 90 -38.03 -1.39 -10.40
N GLU A 91 -39.22 -0.98 -10.87
CA GLU A 91 -39.93 0.19 -10.34
C GLU A 91 -40.59 -0.14 -9.00
N SER A 92 -40.97 -1.40 -8.80
CA SER A 92 -41.64 -1.88 -7.59
C SER A 92 -41.23 -3.30 -7.21
N ALA A 93 -41.41 -3.66 -5.93
CA ALA A 93 -41.19 -5.03 -5.47
C ALA A 93 -42.15 -6.04 -6.15
N ASN A 94 -43.24 -5.58 -6.78
CA ASN A 94 -44.23 -6.44 -7.43
C ASN A 94 -43.77 -7.01 -8.76
N GLU A 95 -42.83 -6.37 -9.44
CA GLU A 95 -42.20 -6.92 -10.66
C GLU A 95 -41.33 -8.14 -10.37
N LEU A 96 -40.82 -8.26 -9.14
CA LEU A 96 -39.95 -9.35 -8.72
C LEU A 96 -40.78 -10.60 -8.38
N THR A 97 -40.96 -11.48 -9.37
CA THR A 97 -41.73 -12.72 -9.26
C THR A 97 -40.87 -13.99 -9.22
N LYS A 98 -39.56 -13.86 -9.48
CA LYS A 98 -38.59 -14.95 -9.44
C LYS A 98 -38.44 -15.48 -8.01
N GLU A 99 -38.12 -16.75 -7.90
CA GLU A 99 -37.85 -17.38 -6.60
C GLU A 99 -36.61 -16.78 -5.93
N LYS A 100 -36.71 -16.55 -4.62
CA LYS A 100 -35.65 -16.02 -3.76
C LYS A 100 -35.07 -14.65 -4.17
N SER A 101 -35.72 -13.91 -5.09
CA SER A 101 -35.26 -12.59 -5.54
C SER A 101 -35.22 -11.54 -4.42
N LEU A 102 -35.96 -11.74 -3.33
CA LEU A 102 -35.93 -10.91 -2.11
C LEU A 102 -35.61 -11.75 -0.85
N SER A 103 -34.73 -12.74 -1.00
CA SER A 103 -34.31 -13.60 0.11
C SER A 103 -33.33 -12.91 1.06
N MET A 104 -33.27 -13.38 2.31
CA MET A 104 -32.23 -12.94 3.25
C MET A 104 -30.84 -13.40 2.83
N GLU A 105 -30.74 -14.55 2.16
CA GLU A 105 -29.51 -15.07 1.57
C GLU A 105 -28.89 -14.06 0.59
N LEU A 106 -29.71 -13.49 -0.30
CA LEU A 106 -29.25 -12.49 -1.26
C LEU A 106 -28.77 -11.19 -0.57
N ILE A 107 -29.49 -10.74 0.47
CA ILE A 107 -29.09 -9.57 1.27
C ILE A 107 -27.74 -9.83 1.97
N SER A 108 -27.55 -11.01 2.57
CA SER A 108 -26.30 -11.38 3.23
C SER A 108 -25.16 -11.39 2.22
N LYS A 109 -25.35 -12.07 1.08
CA LYS A 109 -24.35 -12.15 0.00
C LYS A 109 -23.94 -10.76 -0.49
N ALA A 110 -24.90 -9.88 -0.78
CA ALA A 110 -24.63 -8.51 -1.21
C ALA A 110 -23.88 -7.69 -0.15
N THR A 111 -24.26 -7.85 1.14
CA THR A 111 -23.61 -7.13 2.24
C THR A 111 -22.17 -7.61 2.46
N GLU A 112 -21.95 -8.93 2.41
CA GLU A 112 -20.63 -9.54 2.52
C GLU A 112 -19.71 -9.07 1.39
N GLU A 113 -20.19 -9.04 0.15
CA GLU A 113 -19.40 -8.55 -0.99
C GLU A 113 -19.06 -7.05 -0.89
N ILE A 114 -19.97 -6.23 -0.37
CA ILE A 114 -19.65 -4.83 -0.08
C ILE A 114 -18.50 -4.74 0.93
N ASN A 115 -18.55 -5.52 2.01
CA ASN A 115 -17.52 -5.52 3.04
C ASN A 115 -16.17 -6.01 2.50
N THR A 116 -16.15 -7.05 1.65
CA THR A 116 -14.92 -7.57 1.04
C THR A 116 -14.29 -6.52 0.11
N LEU A 117 -15.10 -5.86 -0.73
CA LEU A 117 -14.64 -4.80 -1.63
C LEU A 117 -14.09 -3.59 -0.86
N GLU A 118 -14.79 -3.13 0.18
CA GLU A 118 -14.34 -2.02 1.02
C GLU A 118 -13.03 -2.35 1.76
N ALA A 119 -12.92 -3.57 2.33
CA ALA A 119 -11.68 -4.02 2.95
C ALA A 119 -10.52 -4.09 1.94
N SER A 120 -10.78 -4.58 0.73
CA SER A 120 -9.81 -4.61 -0.37
C SER A 120 -9.38 -3.20 -0.80
N MET A 121 -10.31 -2.24 -0.83
CA MET A 121 -10.02 -0.84 -1.12
C MET A 121 -9.07 -0.23 -0.08
N VAL A 122 -9.34 -0.45 1.21
CA VAL A 122 -8.44 0.00 2.29
C VAL A 122 -7.07 -0.67 2.17
N ALA A 123 -7.02 -1.97 1.88
CA ALA A 123 -5.76 -2.69 1.69
C ALA A 123 -4.96 -2.12 0.49
N LYS A 124 -5.62 -1.81 -0.63
CA LYS A 124 -5.00 -1.19 -1.81
C LYS A 124 -4.48 0.21 -1.49
N GLN A 125 -5.24 1.01 -0.76
CA GLN A 125 -4.81 2.35 -0.32
C GLN A 125 -3.60 2.26 0.62
N LYS A 126 -3.60 1.34 1.59
CA LYS A 126 -2.47 1.08 2.48
C LYS A 126 -1.22 0.67 1.69
N LYS A 127 -1.35 -0.26 0.73
CA LYS A 127 -0.24 -0.66 -0.15
C LYS A 127 0.31 0.53 -0.95
N MET A 128 -0.58 1.36 -1.51
CA MET A 128 -0.20 2.56 -2.26
C MET A 128 0.50 3.59 -1.36
N TYR A 129 0.02 3.80 -0.13
CA TYR A 129 0.66 4.65 0.86
C TYR A 129 2.08 4.18 1.17
N LEU A 130 2.26 2.89 1.48
CA LEU A 130 3.57 2.31 1.77
C LEU A 130 4.53 2.46 0.58
N GLY A 131 4.06 2.19 -0.64
CA GLY A 131 4.87 2.38 -1.85
C GLY A 131 5.31 3.84 -2.06
N LYS A 132 4.43 4.81 -1.80
CA LYS A 132 4.81 6.23 -1.87
C LYS A 132 5.75 6.64 -0.75
N LYS A 133 5.55 6.14 0.47
CA LYS A 133 6.43 6.38 1.62
C LYS A 133 7.83 5.88 1.33
N GLN A 134 7.97 4.64 0.83
CA GLN A 134 9.27 4.09 0.43
C GLN A 134 9.90 4.90 -0.71
N LYS A 135 9.11 5.33 -1.70
CA LYS A 135 9.60 6.19 -2.77
C LYS A 135 10.12 7.52 -2.24
N LEU A 136 9.40 8.17 -1.32
CA LEU A 136 9.86 9.41 -0.68
C LEU A 136 11.19 9.20 0.05
N LEU A 137 11.30 8.14 0.85
CA LEU A 137 12.53 7.83 1.59
C LEU A 137 13.73 7.62 0.67
N LYS A 138 13.56 6.91 -0.46
CA LYS A 138 14.64 6.76 -1.46
C LYS A 138 15.06 8.08 -2.08
N LEU A 139 14.09 8.94 -2.43
CA LEU A 139 14.40 10.25 -3.00
C LEU A 139 15.11 11.16 -1.98
N LEU A 140 14.76 11.05 -0.70
CA LEU A 140 15.44 11.78 0.37
C LEU A 140 16.89 11.29 0.55
N GLU A 141 17.13 9.98 0.48
CA GLU A 141 18.46 9.38 0.49
C GLU A 141 19.29 9.86 -0.72
N GLU A 142 18.73 9.81 -1.93
CA GLU A 142 19.37 10.30 -3.16
C GLU A 142 19.74 11.81 -3.10
N THR A 143 19.03 12.61 -2.30
CA THR A 143 19.32 14.04 -2.14
C THR A 143 20.08 14.40 -0.86
N HIS A 144 20.49 13.40 -0.07
CA HIS A 144 21.04 13.57 1.27
C HIS A 144 20.20 14.50 2.15
N MET A 145 18.87 14.41 2.02
CA MET A 145 17.90 15.08 2.86
C MET A 145 17.39 14.13 3.93
N VAL A 146 17.09 14.66 5.11
CA VAL A 146 16.50 13.88 6.18
C VAL A 146 14.98 14.06 6.20
N PRO A 147 14.20 13.08 6.69
CA PRO A 147 12.74 13.22 6.80
C PRO A 147 12.27 14.49 7.52
N ALA A 148 13.05 14.98 8.48
CA ALA A 148 12.77 16.22 9.21
C ALA A 148 12.73 17.46 8.29
N ASP A 149 13.51 17.48 7.20
CA ASP A 149 13.52 18.58 6.22
C ASP A 149 12.16 18.73 5.52
N MET A 150 11.42 17.62 5.40
CA MET A 150 10.07 17.58 4.83
C MET A 150 8.97 17.60 5.91
N LYS A 151 9.32 17.80 7.18
CA LYS A 151 8.40 17.62 8.33
C LYS A 151 7.71 16.26 8.31
N PHE A 152 8.41 15.24 7.78
CA PHE A 152 7.89 13.90 7.60
C PHE A 152 8.40 13.00 8.73
N ASP A 153 7.48 12.35 9.44
CA ASP A 153 7.81 11.31 10.41
C ASP A 153 7.61 9.92 9.78
N PRO A 154 8.68 9.18 9.45
CA PRO A 154 8.58 7.84 8.89
C PRO A 154 8.09 6.81 9.91
N LYS A 155 8.05 7.10 11.21
CA LYS A 155 7.54 6.17 12.24
C LYS A 155 6.05 6.33 12.50
N LYS A 156 5.46 7.46 12.10
CA LYS A 156 4.02 7.72 12.24
C LYS A 156 3.20 6.64 11.54
N LYS A 157 2.29 6.02 12.30
CA LYS A 157 1.29 5.08 11.78
C LYS A 157 0.10 5.84 11.24
N VAL A 158 -0.43 5.38 10.11
CA VAL A 158 -1.69 5.84 9.52
C VAL A 158 -2.65 4.67 9.58
N GLU A 159 -3.76 4.84 10.30
CA GLU A 159 -4.69 3.76 10.59
C GLU A 159 -5.88 3.73 9.64
N SER A 160 -6.40 4.90 9.23
CA SER A 160 -7.63 4.98 8.41
C SER A 160 -7.60 6.05 7.31
N ASP A 161 -6.98 7.22 7.53
CA ASP A 161 -6.96 8.31 6.55
C ASP A 161 -5.84 8.18 5.50
N PHE A 162 -5.85 7.05 4.80
CA PHE A 162 -4.91 6.78 3.71
C PHE A 162 -5.03 7.77 2.53
N PRO A 163 -6.22 8.22 2.08
CA PRO A 163 -6.35 9.15 0.97
C PRO A 163 -5.61 10.48 1.21
N LYS A 164 -5.78 11.09 2.38
CA LYS A 164 -5.08 12.33 2.74
C LYS A 164 -3.58 12.09 2.85
N ALA A 165 -3.16 11.05 3.58
CA ALA A 165 -1.75 10.73 3.73
C ALA A 165 -1.04 10.45 2.39
N ILE A 166 -1.74 9.84 1.44
CA ILE A 166 -1.24 9.64 0.07
C ILE A 166 -1.10 10.95 -0.68
N SER A 167 -2.04 11.89 -0.51
CA SER A 167 -1.97 13.22 -1.11
C SER A 167 -0.77 14.00 -0.58
N ASP A 168 -0.59 14.02 0.74
CA ASP A 168 0.53 14.68 1.40
C ASP A 168 1.87 14.12 0.91
N LEU A 169 1.99 12.78 0.82
CA LEU A 169 3.17 12.13 0.23
C LEU A 169 3.41 12.52 -1.23
N LYS A 170 2.37 12.69 -2.05
CA LYS A 170 2.54 13.15 -3.44
C LYS A 170 3.12 14.56 -3.49
N ILE A 171 2.69 15.45 -2.59
CA ILE A 171 3.19 16.82 -2.50
C ILE A 171 4.67 16.80 -2.09
N MET A 172 5.01 16.07 -1.03
CA MET A 172 6.40 15.93 -0.58
C MET A 172 7.30 15.33 -1.67
N ILE A 173 6.85 14.28 -2.37
CA ILE A 173 7.61 13.69 -3.49
C ILE A 173 7.86 14.71 -4.60
N LYS A 174 6.88 15.57 -4.92
CA LYS A 174 7.08 16.64 -5.91
C LYS A 174 8.11 17.66 -5.44
N GLN A 175 8.09 18.05 -4.17
CA GLN A 175 9.05 18.98 -3.58
C GLN A 175 10.48 18.42 -3.62
N VAL A 176 10.68 17.17 -3.17
CA VAL A 176 12.01 16.53 -3.20
C VAL A 176 12.53 16.38 -4.63
N LYS A 177 11.66 16.11 -5.61
CA LYS A 177 12.06 16.06 -7.02
C LYS A 177 12.63 17.38 -7.56
N VAL A 178 12.14 18.52 -7.07
CA VAL A 178 12.74 19.82 -7.41
C VAL A 178 14.13 19.92 -6.79
N GLN A 179 14.26 19.50 -5.53
CA GLN A 179 15.54 19.47 -4.82
C GLN A 179 16.59 18.56 -5.48
N ILE A 180 16.19 17.45 -6.11
CA ILE A 180 17.12 16.61 -6.88
C ILE A 180 17.84 17.41 -7.95
N LEU A 181 17.13 18.30 -8.66
CA LEU A 181 17.72 19.09 -9.73
C LEU A 181 18.63 20.19 -9.20
N GLU A 182 18.19 20.87 -8.13
CA GLU A 182 18.93 21.98 -7.50
C GLU A 182 20.22 21.49 -6.83
N ARG A 183 20.20 20.29 -6.25
CA ARG A 183 21.28 19.78 -5.39
C ARG A 183 22.19 18.77 -6.09
N LYS A 184 21.95 18.45 -7.37
CA LYS A 184 22.64 17.36 -8.07
C LYS A 184 24.17 17.51 -8.09
N ASP A 185 24.68 18.68 -8.47
CA ASP A 185 26.13 18.86 -8.67
C ASP A 185 26.88 18.81 -7.33
N ILE A 186 26.35 19.48 -6.31
CA ILE A 186 26.94 19.49 -4.96
C ILE A 186 26.93 18.10 -4.32
N VAL A 187 25.82 17.36 -4.39
CA VAL A 187 25.73 15.97 -3.89
C VAL A 187 26.77 15.09 -4.58
N MET A 188 26.77 15.06 -5.92
CA MET A 188 27.71 14.26 -6.72
C MET A 188 29.17 14.55 -6.34
N ARG A 189 29.53 15.81 -6.08
CA ARG A 189 30.91 16.19 -5.72
C ARG A 189 31.29 15.80 -4.30
N ILE A 190 30.36 15.89 -3.35
CA ILE A 190 30.59 15.42 -1.98
C ILE A 190 30.80 13.90 -1.99
N GLU A 191 29.90 13.16 -2.64
CA GLU A 191 30.01 11.69 -2.78
C GLU A 191 31.31 11.29 -3.49
N LEU A 192 31.67 11.99 -4.57
CA LEU A 192 32.91 11.73 -5.29
C LEU A 192 34.14 11.97 -4.41
N LEU A 193 34.15 13.04 -3.61
CA LEU A 193 35.23 13.32 -2.69
C LEU A 193 35.31 12.25 -1.59
N GLN A 194 34.18 11.88 -0.98
CA GLN A 194 34.11 10.81 0.02
C GLN A 194 34.63 9.48 -0.56
N HIS A 195 34.20 9.12 -1.77
CA HIS A 195 34.68 7.94 -2.45
C HIS A 195 36.18 8.00 -2.75
N ALA A 196 36.70 9.17 -3.15
CA ALA A 196 38.13 9.35 -3.40
C ALA A 196 38.98 9.16 -2.14
N VAL A 197 38.52 9.69 -1.00
CA VAL A 197 39.19 9.54 0.29
C VAL A 197 39.13 8.10 0.79
N ASN A 198 37.94 7.46 0.74
CA ASN A 198 37.75 6.11 1.24
C ASN A 198 38.50 5.04 0.42
N ASN A 199 38.68 5.26 -0.88
CA ASN A 199 39.39 4.33 -1.77
C ASN A 199 40.87 4.68 -1.99
N SER A 200 41.45 5.54 -1.14
CA SER A 200 42.87 5.91 -1.19
C SER A 200 43.35 6.40 -2.57
N LEU A 201 42.50 7.15 -3.29
CA LEU A 201 42.95 7.85 -4.49
C LEU A 201 44.08 8.84 -4.13
N SER A 202 44.87 9.23 -5.14
CA SER A 202 45.99 10.16 -4.97
C SER A 202 45.60 11.40 -4.18
N VAL A 203 46.38 11.73 -3.15
CA VAL A 203 46.20 12.91 -2.28
C VAL A 203 45.99 14.19 -3.10
N LYS A 204 46.75 14.37 -4.19
CA LYS A 204 46.63 15.52 -5.10
C LYS A 204 45.24 15.60 -5.77
N THR A 205 44.65 14.47 -6.11
CA THR A 205 43.31 14.40 -6.73
C THR A 205 42.24 14.78 -5.71
N SER A 206 42.30 14.20 -4.51
CA SER A 206 41.37 14.51 -3.42
C SER A 206 41.47 15.99 -2.98
N GLU A 207 42.67 16.56 -2.91
CA GLU A 207 42.87 17.99 -2.62
C GLU A 207 42.27 18.91 -3.70
N ARG A 208 42.38 18.53 -4.98
CA ARG A 208 41.77 19.28 -6.08
C ARG A 208 40.25 19.26 -5.99
N LEU A 209 39.65 18.10 -5.71
CA LEU A 209 38.22 17.94 -5.51
C LEU A 209 37.73 18.77 -4.33
N LEU A 210 38.43 18.69 -3.19
CA LEU A 210 38.12 19.46 -1.99
C LEU A 210 38.15 20.97 -2.25
N ARG A 211 39.17 21.48 -2.93
CA ARG A 211 39.27 22.90 -3.29
C ARG A 211 38.12 23.34 -4.20
N SER A 212 37.78 22.54 -5.20
CA SER A 212 36.66 22.82 -6.09
C SER A 212 35.33 22.88 -5.33
N LEU A 213 35.11 21.97 -4.40
CA LEU A 213 33.89 21.90 -3.61
C LEU A 213 33.77 23.08 -2.64
N LYS A 214 34.85 23.47 -1.95
CA LYS A 214 34.88 24.66 -1.09
C LYS A 214 34.48 25.92 -1.84
N ASN A 215 34.97 26.12 -3.07
CA ASN A 215 34.63 27.28 -3.88
C ASN A 215 33.14 27.34 -4.23
N MET A 216 32.52 26.19 -4.52
CA MET A 216 31.09 26.10 -4.83
C MET A 216 30.22 26.45 -3.61
N VAL A 217 30.53 25.87 -2.44
CA VAL A 217 29.76 26.10 -1.21
C VAL A 217 29.83 27.54 -0.71
N VAL A 218 30.91 28.26 -1.00
CA VAL A 218 31.01 29.69 -0.71
C VAL A 218 29.97 30.51 -1.50
N LEU A 219 29.60 30.05 -2.70
CA LEU A 219 28.68 30.77 -3.59
C LEU A 219 27.20 30.42 -3.35
N GLU A 220 26.88 29.20 -2.90
CA GLU A 220 25.51 28.66 -2.89
C GLU A 220 24.78 28.73 -1.53
N GLY A 221 25.40 29.26 -0.47
CA GLY A 221 24.74 29.47 0.83
C GLY A 221 24.79 28.25 1.78
N THR A 222 23.86 28.17 2.74
CA THR A 222 23.77 27.06 3.73
C THR A 222 23.02 25.87 3.15
N PHE A 223 23.69 24.71 3.11
CA PHE A 223 23.16 23.46 2.56
C PHE A 223 23.28 22.34 3.60
N LEU A 224 22.22 21.55 3.80
CA LEU A 224 22.24 20.38 4.68
C LEU A 224 22.54 19.08 3.91
N PHE A 225 23.51 18.30 4.36
CA PHE A 225 23.84 16.98 3.82
C PHE A 225 23.76 15.98 4.97
N ASP A 226 22.83 15.04 4.88
CA ASP A 226 22.48 14.09 5.95
C ASP A 226 22.18 14.77 7.29
N GLY A 227 21.52 15.93 7.22
CA GLY A 227 21.15 16.75 8.38
C GLY A 227 22.28 17.59 8.99
N LYS A 228 23.49 17.58 8.41
CA LYS A 228 24.61 18.44 8.81
C LYS A 228 24.84 19.56 7.81
N ASP A 229 25.30 20.72 8.26
CA ASP A 229 25.77 21.76 7.34
C ASP A 229 26.93 21.23 6.48
N VAL A 230 26.89 21.44 5.16
CA VAL A 230 27.92 20.97 4.23
C VAL A 230 29.30 21.48 4.57
N LYS A 231 29.44 22.68 5.14
CA LYS A 231 30.75 23.18 5.61
C LYS A 231 31.32 22.27 6.70
N VAL A 232 30.47 21.76 7.59
CA VAL A 232 30.87 20.80 8.62
C VAL A 232 31.29 19.48 7.97
N VAL A 233 30.50 18.96 7.02
CA VAL A 233 30.82 17.72 6.30
C VAL A 233 32.16 17.82 5.55
N ILE A 234 32.40 18.94 4.86
CA ILE A 234 33.65 19.20 4.14
C ILE A 234 34.85 19.25 5.09
N ASN A 235 34.70 19.90 6.24
CA ASN A 235 35.76 19.98 7.25
C ASN A 235 36.05 18.62 7.88
N GLU A 236 35.03 17.78 8.10
CA GLU A 236 35.19 16.39 8.55
C GLU A 236 36.01 15.58 7.53
N ILE A 237 35.66 15.68 6.23
CA ILE A 237 36.40 14.98 5.16
C ILE A 237 37.86 15.49 5.06
N GLU A 238 38.07 16.80 5.11
CA GLU A 238 39.41 17.40 5.09
C GLU A 238 40.25 16.95 6.29
N TYR A 239 39.64 16.78 7.46
CA TYR A 239 40.32 16.23 8.63
C TYR A 239 40.75 14.77 8.42
N GLU A 240 39.89 13.96 7.79
CA GLU A 240 40.23 12.56 7.48
C GLU A 240 41.33 12.41 6.43
N MET A 241 41.49 13.40 5.54
CA MET A 241 42.60 13.44 4.57
C MET A 241 43.96 13.71 5.22
N LYS A 242 44.04 14.20 6.46
CA LYS A 242 45.32 14.51 7.13
C LYS A 242 46.02 13.23 7.62
N PRO A 243 47.35 13.12 7.47
CA PRO A 243 48.09 11.97 7.99
C PRO A 243 47.94 11.87 9.51
N ALA A 244 47.92 10.65 10.05
CA ALA A 244 47.71 10.41 11.49
C ALA A 244 48.72 11.14 12.39
N SER A 245 49.91 11.47 11.87
CA SER A 245 50.96 12.23 12.54
C SER A 245 50.65 13.72 12.77
N THR A 246 49.67 14.29 12.04
CA THR A 246 49.28 15.71 12.17
C THR A 246 47.91 15.91 12.82
N LYS A 247 47.21 14.84 13.19
CA LYS A 247 45.96 14.92 13.96
C LYS A 247 46.30 15.26 15.44
N PRO A 248 45.72 16.33 16.03
CA PRO A 248 45.99 16.69 17.42
C PRO A 248 45.58 15.55 18.37
N ALA A 249 46.41 15.27 19.37
CA ALA A 249 46.12 14.24 20.36
C ALA A 249 44.79 14.53 21.07
N LEU A 250 43.85 13.58 21.04
CA LEU A 250 42.56 13.72 21.73
C LEU A 250 42.81 14.06 23.22
N PRO A 251 42.06 15.01 23.81
CA PRO A 251 42.18 15.31 25.23
C PRO A 251 41.91 14.04 26.05
N VAL A 252 42.77 13.78 27.04
CA VAL A 252 42.87 12.52 27.81
C VAL A 252 41.51 11.99 28.29
N LYS A 253 40.57 12.88 28.63
CA LYS A 253 39.20 12.52 29.06
C LYS A 253 38.38 11.81 27.97
N LYS A 254 38.49 12.20 26.70
CA LYS A 254 37.82 11.51 25.56
C LYS A 254 38.51 10.18 25.20
N ARG A 255 39.80 10.06 25.49
CA ARG A 255 40.58 8.84 25.26
C ARG A 255 40.15 7.71 26.20
N MET A 256 39.80 8.03 27.45
CA MET A 256 39.28 7.06 28.41
C MET A 256 37.85 6.61 28.09
N SER A 257 36.98 7.53 27.62
CA SER A 257 35.61 7.15 27.24
C SER A 257 35.58 6.23 26.01
N ALA A 258 36.40 6.52 24.98
CA ALA A 258 36.52 5.69 23.78
C ALA A 258 37.02 4.28 24.11
N ARG A 259 37.99 4.17 25.03
CA ARG A 259 38.57 2.89 25.48
C ARG A 259 37.59 2.06 26.31
N LEU A 260 36.69 2.70 27.06
CA LEU A 260 35.61 2.03 27.80
C LEU A 260 34.53 1.46 26.85
N THR A 261 34.18 2.18 25.77
CA THR A 261 33.29 1.66 24.72
C THR A 261 33.92 0.48 23.96
N GLU A 262 35.20 0.58 23.59
CA GLU A 262 35.91 -0.51 22.88
C GLU A 262 36.08 -1.78 23.74
N LEU A 263 36.20 -1.66 25.06
CA LEU A 263 36.23 -2.81 25.97
C LEU A 263 34.86 -3.46 26.13
N ARG A 264 33.78 -2.65 26.18
CA ARG A 264 32.40 -3.14 26.24
C ARG A 264 31.98 -3.87 24.96
N ASP A 265 32.41 -3.39 23.80
CA ASP A 265 32.13 -4.03 22.51
C ASP A 265 32.95 -5.32 22.32
N LYS A 266 34.15 -5.42 22.94
CA LYS A 266 34.96 -6.64 22.94
C LYS A 266 34.46 -7.73 23.87
N GLU A 267 33.84 -7.38 24.99
CA GLU A 267 33.20 -8.38 25.87
C GLU A 267 31.92 -8.99 25.26
N GLN A 268 31.32 -8.36 24.24
CA GLN A 268 30.09 -8.84 23.58
C GLN A 268 30.33 -9.65 22.28
N SER A 269 31.58 -9.92 21.89
CA SER A 269 31.90 -10.81 20.75
C SER A 269 33.03 -11.77 21.18
N SER A 270 32.80 -13.01 21.60
CA SER A 270 32.44 -14.20 20.79
C SER A 270 32.50 -15.47 21.70
N PRO A 271 32.06 -16.70 21.29
CA PRO A 271 31.40 -17.10 20.04
C PRO A 271 30.14 -17.99 20.23
N ASP A 272 29.27 -18.05 19.22
CA ASP A 272 28.72 -19.33 18.70
C ASP A 272 27.84 -19.08 17.46
N LEU A 273 28.32 -19.56 16.31
CA LEU A 273 27.58 -20.26 15.24
C LEU A 273 28.43 -20.31 13.95
N PRO A 274 28.47 -21.45 13.23
CA PRO A 274 29.27 -21.59 12.02
C PRO A 274 28.61 -20.90 10.82
N PRO A 275 29.40 -20.43 9.82
CA PRO A 275 28.86 -19.82 8.61
C PRO A 275 28.24 -20.87 7.66
N PRO A 276 27.21 -20.50 6.87
CA PRO A 276 26.59 -21.39 5.88
C PRO A 276 27.50 -21.62 4.66
N PRO A 277 27.34 -22.74 3.93
CA PRO A 277 28.22 -23.10 2.82
C PRO A 277 27.90 -22.25 1.58
N TYR A 278 28.93 -21.63 1.00
CA TYR A 278 28.85 -21.05 -0.35
C TYR A 278 29.18 -22.11 -1.41
N PRO A 279 28.52 -22.11 -2.58
CA PRO A 279 28.79 -23.06 -3.64
C PRO A 279 30.09 -22.73 -4.41
N SER A 280 30.87 -23.78 -4.66
CA SER A 280 32.18 -23.80 -5.30
C SER A 280 32.20 -23.24 -6.71
N ARG A 281 33.26 -22.48 -7.02
CA ARG A 281 33.73 -22.19 -8.38
C ARG A 281 34.02 -23.51 -9.11
N VAL A 282 33.43 -23.71 -10.27
CA VAL A 282 33.94 -24.63 -11.29
C VAL A 282 34.66 -23.80 -12.34
N ARG A 283 35.91 -24.17 -12.61
CA ARG A 283 36.76 -23.63 -13.66
C ARG A 283 36.82 -24.63 -14.82
N ASP A 284 37.15 -24.07 -15.99
CA ASP A 284 37.56 -24.71 -17.25
C ASP A 284 36.38 -25.27 -18.08
N GLY A 285 36.24 -25.02 -19.37
CA GLY A 285 37.04 -24.32 -20.37
C GLY A 285 36.71 -24.96 -21.73
N ASN A 286 36.28 -24.20 -22.74
CA ASN A 286 36.56 -24.56 -24.14
C ASN A 286 36.18 -23.45 -25.15
N ARG A 287 37.23 -23.00 -25.87
CA ARG A 287 37.34 -22.84 -27.32
C ARG A 287 36.11 -23.21 -28.17
N GLU A 288 35.58 -22.27 -28.97
CA GLU A 288 35.73 -22.22 -30.44
C GLU A 288 34.82 -21.18 -31.14
N ARG A 289 35.45 -20.31 -31.94
CA ARG A 289 35.11 -19.96 -33.34
C ARG A 289 33.65 -19.65 -33.74
N ARG A 290 33.37 -18.40 -34.18
CA ARG A 290 33.36 -17.94 -35.59
C ARG A 290 32.66 -16.57 -35.80
N LYS A 291 33.31 -15.75 -36.65
CA LYS A 291 32.77 -14.82 -37.68
C LYS A 291 31.85 -13.68 -37.17
N GLY A 292 32.15 -12.40 -37.32
CA GLY A 292 32.80 -11.69 -38.42
C GLY A 292 31.79 -11.39 -39.53
N VAL A 293 31.14 -10.21 -39.50
CA VAL A 293 30.61 -9.50 -40.68
C VAL A 293 30.66 -7.98 -40.41
N TRP A 294 31.34 -7.29 -41.32
CA TRP A 294 31.39 -5.84 -41.50
C TRP A 294 30.28 -5.37 -42.45
N GLY A 295 29.88 -4.08 -42.38
CA GLY A 295 29.18 -3.35 -43.44
C GLY A 295 27.94 -2.60 -42.92
N LYS A 296 28.01 -1.27 -42.73
CA LYS A 296 27.77 -0.15 -43.69
C LYS A 296 26.29 0.11 -43.99
N GLU A 297 25.81 1.31 -43.62
CA GLU A 297 25.02 2.31 -44.40
C GLU A 297 24.43 3.33 -43.41
N SER A 298 24.77 4.62 -43.39
CA SER A 298 24.79 5.71 -44.39
C SER A 298 23.40 6.13 -44.88
N LYS A 299 22.99 7.33 -44.42
CA LYS A 299 22.09 8.34 -45.01
C LYS A 299 20.85 7.88 -45.79
N ARG A 300 19.68 8.30 -45.30
CA ARG A 300 18.82 9.30 -45.96
C ARG A 300 18.04 10.08 -44.90
#